data_AF-T1HJ02-F1
#
_entry.id   AF-T1HJ02-F1
#
_cell.length_a   1.000
_cell.length_b   1.000
_cell.length_c   1.000
_cell.angle_alpha   90.00
_cell.angle_beta   90.00
_cell.angle_gamma   90.00
#
_symmetry.space_group_name_H-M   'P 1'
#
loop_
_entity.id
_entity.type
_entity.pdbx_description
1 polymer ?
#
loop_
_entity_poly.entity_id
_entity_poly.type
_entity_poly.pdbx_seq_one_letter_code
_entity_poly.pdbx_strand_id
1 'polypeptide(L)'
;MEILVFINRLERLLQRGKFKEAENFAKIFSLDIELVYKARIKWLMSRLQLWNKIPLETLDVIFNDLFSLLKEIKDLEFVAECCLKTVAPKLSKIQQLLEYAIDRIAVIPTKSENLQRLLDSLGVSLRTLVTFMLVCSGESATPDKWLIFSTANPISLCKQHLSRGEVKEAIIICCRHNRKMKGELTESMAVSLFEILPLSVTVGDTLKWYECYVPLLLSIHPQTLLRLTRRIIDKAKRLELSESDNWPDIGVIFLTDMISLLEKLLSLDDSSPKGVALNQGKYLPDSPINQLRNMVAKLEKLYILKHNHSILVSYDTFANQYGVKNLEEFVQLTSLLFEIVPVEGISSLIKDFVEPYCVEHYRDIDYVISQYII
;
A
#
# COMPACT_ATOMS: atom_id res chain seq x y z
N MET A 1 -44.07 -4.38 43.58
CA MET A 1 -45.03 -4.31 42.44
C MET A 1 -45.08 -2.91 41.84
N GLU A 2 -45.10 -1.85 42.64
CA GLU A 2 -45.14 -0.44 42.17
C GLU A 2 -43.91 0.01 41.36
N ILE A 3 -42.70 -0.40 41.75
CA ILE A 3 -41.46 -0.06 41.01
C ILE A 3 -41.52 -0.57 39.55
N LEU A 4 -42.07 -1.77 39.33
CA LEU A 4 -42.22 -2.33 37.98
C LEU A 4 -43.22 -1.53 37.12
N VAL A 5 -44.25 -0.96 37.75
CA VAL A 5 -45.23 -0.10 37.08
C VAL A 5 -44.60 1.24 36.69
N PHE A 6 -43.77 1.81 37.55
CA PHE A 6 -43.02 3.04 37.25
C PHE A 6 -41.99 2.85 36.14
N ILE A 7 -41.28 1.72 36.13
CA ILE A 7 -40.35 1.34 35.04
C ILE A 7 -41.11 1.21 33.71
N ASN A 8 -42.21 0.46 33.67
CA ASN A 8 -43.03 0.29 32.47
C ASN A 8 -43.63 1.61 31.94
N ARG A 9 -43.91 2.57 32.83
CA ARG A 9 -44.39 3.91 32.44
C ARG A 9 -43.27 4.77 31.87
N LEU A 10 -42.07 4.71 32.46
CA LEU A 10 -40.89 5.39 31.95
C LEU A 10 -40.51 4.87 30.56
N GLU A 11 -40.51 3.55 30.35
CA GLU A 11 -40.24 2.94 29.04
C GLU A 11 -41.22 3.44 27.96
N ARG A 12 -42.52 3.54 28.29
CA ARG A 12 -43.51 4.11 27.35
C ARG A 12 -43.25 5.57 27.02
N LEU A 13 -42.78 6.38 27.97
CA LEU A 13 -42.41 7.78 27.72
C LEU A 13 -41.19 7.89 26.80
N LEU A 14 -40.21 7.01 26.99
CA LEU A 14 -39.01 6.92 26.16
C LEU A 14 -39.36 6.47 24.73
N GLN A 15 -40.21 5.45 24.57
CA GLN A 15 -40.69 4.99 23.26
C GLN A 15 -41.44 6.10 22.49
N ARG A 16 -42.13 6.99 23.21
CA ARG A 16 -42.86 8.13 22.63
C ARG A 16 -41.98 9.36 22.37
N GLY A 17 -40.68 9.30 22.65
CA GLY A 17 -39.74 10.41 22.44
C GLY A 17 -39.95 11.60 23.40
N LYS A 18 -40.70 11.43 24.49
CA LYS A 18 -41.02 12.50 25.44
C LYS A 18 -39.93 12.65 26.51
N PHE A 19 -38.71 12.98 26.09
CA PHE A 19 -37.53 12.92 26.96
C PHE A 19 -37.56 13.91 28.13
N LYS A 20 -38.12 15.13 27.98
CA LYS A 20 -38.26 16.09 29.08
C LYS A 20 -39.24 15.60 30.15
N GLU A 21 -40.37 15.03 29.73
CA GLU A 21 -41.34 14.41 30.65
C GLU A 21 -40.72 13.19 31.34
N ALA A 22 -39.97 12.37 30.60
CA ALA A 22 -39.27 11.21 31.15
C ALA A 22 -38.19 11.59 32.17
N GLU A 23 -37.44 12.67 31.96
CA GLU A 23 -36.44 13.16 32.89
C GLU A 23 -37.08 13.69 34.18
N ASN A 24 -38.15 14.48 34.07
CA ASN A 24 -38.90 14.95 35.23
C ASN A 24 -39.54 13.78 36.00
N PHE A 25 -40.09 12.80 35.28
CA PHE A 25 -40.63 11.58 35.88
C PHE A 25 -39.55 10.79 36.62
N ALA A 26 -38.38 10.60 36.02
CA ALA A 26 -37.26 9.92 36.67
C ALA A 26 -36.80 10.66 37.96
N LYS A 27 -36.73 11.99 37.93
CA LYS A 27 -36.41 12.81 39.11
C LYS A 27 -37.46 12.67 40.23
N ILE A 28 -38.75 12.76 39.89
CA ILE A 28 -39.85 12.67 40.87
C ILE A 28 -39.89 11.30 41.54
N PHE A 29 -39.68 10.23 40.77
CA PHE A 29 -39.77 8.86 41.26
C PHE A 29 -38.40 8.26 41.65
N SER A 30 -37.35 9.09 41.74
CA SER A 30 -35.97 8.67 42.07
C SER A 30 -35.48 7.47 41.24
N LEU A 31 -35.85 7.43 39.95
CA LEU A 31 -35.40 6.42 39.00
C LEU A 31 -34.04 6.83 38.40
N ASP A 32 -33.33 5.86 37.83
CA ASP A 32 -32.05 6.12 37.17
C ASP A 32 -32.23 7.02 35.93
N ILE A 33 -31.80 8.28 36.08
CA ILE A 33 -31.84 9.30 35.04
C ILE A 33 -30.91 8.93 33.88
N GLU A 34 -29.84 8.16 34.14
CA GLU A 34 -28.90 7.74 33.11
C GLU A 34 -29.60 6.91 32.02
N LEU A 35 -30.62 6.11 32.36
CA LEU A 35 -31.42 5.37 31.38
C LEU A 35 -32.17 6.29 30.41
N VAL A 36 -32.67 7.42 30.92
CA VAL A 36 -33.33 8.45 30.09
C VAL A 36 -32.33 9.08 29.13
N TYR A 37 -31.12 9.39 29.61
CA TYR A 37 -30.05 9.94 28.78
C TYR A 37 -29.56 8.94 27.73
N LYS A 38 -29.36 7.66 28.09
CA LYS A 38 -29.00 6.59 27.13
C LYS A 38 -30.04 6.44 26.03
N ALA A 39 -31.33 6.43 26.39
CA ALA A 39 -32.41 6.36 25.41
C ALA A 39 -32.47 7.60 24.50
N ARG A 40 -32.27 8.80 25.07
CA ARG A 40 -32.21 10.05 24.30
C ARG A 40 -31.02 10.07 23.33
N ILE A 41 -29.84 9.60 23.76
CA ILE A 41 -28.65 9.48 22.90
C ILE A 41 -28.94 8.57 21.72
N LYS A 42 -29.51 7.37 21.95
CA LYS A 42 -29.88 6.44 20.86
C LYS A 42 -30.86 7.07 19.86
N TRP A 43 -31.82 7.86 20.35
CA TRP A 43 -32.74 8.61 19.49
C TRP A 43 -32.06 9.74 18.70
N LEU A 44 -31.12 10.47 19.31
CA LEU A 44 -30.35 11.48 18.60
C LEU A 44 -29.43 10.85 17.53
N MET A 45 -28.80 9.71 17.82
CA MET A 45 -28.00 8.95 16.85
C MET A 45 -28.82 8.52 15.62
N SER A 46 -30.08 8.11 15.80
CA SER A 46 -30.94 7.74 14.67
C SER A 46 -31.33 8.95 13.80
N ARG A 47 -31.35 10.16 14.37
CA ARG A 47 -31.57 11.41 13.64
C ARG A 47 -30.35 11.91 12.87
N LEU A 48 -29.14 11.56 13.30
CA LEU A 48 -27.89 11.92 12.62
C LEU A 48 -27.56 11.04 11.38
N GLN A 49 -28.40 10.05 11.08
CA GLN A 49 -28.19 9.18 9.91
C GLN A 49 -28.25 9.98 8.60
N LEU A 50 -27.38 9.63 7.64
CA LEU A 50 -27.15 10.37 6.39
C LEU A 50 -28.40 10.46 5.50
N TRP A 51 -29.32 9.49 5.59
CA TRP A 51 -30.56 9.49 4.81
C TRP A 51 -31.62 10.49 5.33
N ASN A 52 -31.44 11.02 6.53
CA ASN A 52 -32.34 12.04 7.06
C ASN A 52 -32.00 13.36 6.35
N LYS A 53 -32.88 13.82 5.46
CA LYS A 53 -32.75 15.10 4.72
C LYS A 53 -32.91 16.30 5.66
N ILE A 54 -31.99 16.46 6.60
CA ILE A 54 -31.98 17.51 7.62
C ILE A 54 -30.88 18.53 7.26
N PRO A 55 -31.15 19.85 7.37
CA PRO A 55 -30.13 20.88 7.16
C PRO A 55 -28.91 20.72 8.09
N LEU A 56 -27.73 21.09 7.60
CA LEU A 56 -26.46 20.91 8.31
C LEU A 56 -26.43 21.64 9.66
N GLU A 57 -27.02 22.84 9.75
CA GLU A 57 -27.08 23.61 10.99
C GLU A 57 -27.89 22.86 12.05
N THR A 58 -28.97 22.20 11.63
CA THR A 58 -29.81 21.39 12.52
C THR A 58 -29.08 20.11 12.96
N LEU A 59 -28.29 19.50 12.07
CA LEU A 59 -27.45 18.35 12.44
C LEU A 59 -26.36 18.72 13.45
N ASP A 60 -25.75 19.90 13.34
CA ASP A 60 -24.77 20.40 14.31
C ASP A 60 -25.41 20.60 15.70
N VAL A 61 -26.64 21.12 15.77
CA VAL A 61 -27.39 21.25 17.04
C VAL A 61 -27.68 19.87 17.64
N ILE A 62 -28.18 18.92 16.83
CA ILE A 62 -28.46 17.54 17.28
C ILE A 62 -27.17 16.87 17.79
N PHE A 63 -26.04 17.08 17.10
CA PHE A 63 -24.75 16.56 17.53
C PHE A 63 -24.30 17.16 18.86
N ASN A 64 -24.40 18.48 19.03
CA ASN A 64 -23.98 19.13 20.27
C ASN A 64 -24.85 18.69 21.46
N ASP A 65 -26.15 18.53 21.25
CA ASP A 65 -27.06 17.95 22.24
C ASP A 65 -26.62 16.52 22.63
N LEU A 66 -26.36 15.67 21.64
CA LEU A 66 -25.87 14.30 21.86
C LEU A 66 -24.56 14.30 22.64
N PHE A 67 -23.60 15.15 22.25
CA PHE A 67 -22.28 15.24 22.87
C PHE A 67 -22.36 15.74 24.30
N SER A 68 -23.27 16.66 24.61
CA SER A 68 -23.52 17.10 25.99
C SER A 68 -24.04 15.97 26.87
N LEU A 69 -24.97 15.16 26.37
CA LEU A 69 -25.52 14.01 27.11
C LEU A 69 -24.47 12.92 27.34
N LEU A 70 -23.56 12.69 26.38
CA LEU A 70 -22.45 11.74 26.55
C LEU A 70 -21.53 12.09 27.73
N LYS A 71 -21.43 13.36 28.12
CA LYS A 71 -20.66 13.80 29.30
C LYS A 71 -21.31 13.40 30.62
N GLU A 72 -22.63 13.31 30.64
CA GLU A 72 -23.42 12.98 31.84
C GLU A 72 -23.49 11.46 32.11
N ILE A 73 -23.28 10.61 31.10
CA ILE A 73 -23.33 9.14 31.24
C ILE A 73 -22.12 8.62 32.02
N LYS A 74 -22.29 7.82 33.08
CA LYS A 74 -21.16 7.21 33.80
C LYS A 74 -20.67 5.90 33.17
N ASP A 75 -21.56 5.17 32.49
CA ASP A 75 -21.22 3.94 31.78
C ASP A 75 -20.30 4.19 30.58
N LEU A 76 -19.04 3.80 30.74
CA LEU A 76 -17.98 4.05 29.77
C LEU A 76 -18.06 3.11 28.57
N GLU A 77 -18.54 1.88 28.76
CA GLU A 77 -18.73 0.93 27.67
C GLU A 77 -19.80 1.48 26.72
N PHE A 78 -20.91 1.98 27.27
CA PHE A 78 -21.94 2.66 26.50
C PHE A 78 -21.41 3.89 25.76
N VAL A 79 -20.61 4.73 26.42
CA VAL A 79 -20.04 5.95 25.82
C VAL A 79 -19.12 5.60 24.66
N ALA A 80 -18.23 4.61 24.84
CA ALA A 80 -17.32 4.13 23.80
C ALA A 80 -18.07 3.55 22.61
N GLU A 81 -19.08 2.70 22.85
CA GLU A 81 -19.92 2.16 21.79
C GLU A 81 -20.65 3.27 21.01
N CYS A 82 -21.20 4.26 21.70
CA CYS A 82 -21.87 5.39 21.05
C CYS A 82 -20.90 6.19 20.20
N CYS A 83 -19.70 6.51 20.71
CA CYS A 83 -18.70 7.26 19.96
C CYS A 83 -18.20 6.51 18.71
N LEU A 84 -18.12 5.17 18.76
CA LEU A 84 -17.78 4.34 17.61
C LEU A 84 -18.89 4.28 16.55
N LYS A 85 -20.16 4.21 16.97
CA LYS A 85 -21.31 3.95 16.08
C LYS A 85 -21.99 5.22 15.57
N THR A 86 -21.72 6.38 16.18
CA THR A 86 -22.39 7.63 15.80
C THR A 86 -21.89 8.11 14.45
N VAL A 87 -22.83 8.31 13.53
CA VAL A 87 -22.59 9.07 12.31
C VAL A 87 -22.59 10.56 12.68
N ALA A 88 -21.52 11.27 12.35
CA ALA A 88 -21.40 12.70 12.64
C ALA A 88 -21.45 13.55 11.35
N PRO A 89 -21.93 14.80 11.42
CA PRO A 89 -22.13 15.63 10.23
C PRO A 89 -20.83 16.12 9.59
N LYS A 90 -19.70 16.06 10.31
CA LYS A 90 -18.39 16.54 9.87
C LYS A 90 -17.30 15.62 10.39
N LEU A 91 -16.20 15.47 9.64
CA LEU A 91 -15.06 14.64 10.05
C LEU A 91 -14.45 15.09 11.38
N SER A 92 -14.36 16.41 11.61
CA SER A 92 -13.89 16.98 12.88
C SER A 92 -14.74 16.54 14.09
N LYS A 93 -16.05 16.33 13.88
CA LYS A 93 -16.97 15.84 14.91
C LYS A 93 -16.80 14.35 15.17
N ILE A 94 -16.47 13.56 14.14
CA ILE A 94 -16.10 12.15 14.30
C ILE A 94 -14.81 12.04 15.13
N GLN A 95 -13.79 12.83 14.76
CA GLN A 95 -12.54 12.90 15.52
C GLN A 95 -12.80 13.28 16.99
N GLN A 96 -13.62 14.32 17.23
CA GLN A 96 -14.01 14.75 18.56
C GLN A 96 -14.65 13.63 19.40
N LEU A 97 -15.52 12.80 18.83
CA LEU A 97 -16.13 11.67 19.54
C LEU A 97 -15.11 10.60 19.91
N LEU A 98 -14.24 10.24 18.96
CA LEU A 98 -13.24 9.20 19.15
C LEU A 98 -12.21 9.59 20.21
N GLU A 99 -11.67 10.82 20.12
CA GLU A 99 -10.73 11.36 21.11
C GLU A 99 -11.36 11.45 22.48
N TYR A 100 -12.59 11.99 22.58
CA TYR A 100 -13.32 12.09 23.85
C TYR A 100 -13.47 10.72 24.55
N ALA A 101 -13.86 9.67 23.81
CA ALA A 101 -14.00 8.34 24.38
C ALA A 101 -12.66 7.74 24.82
N ILE A 102 -11.59 7.93 24.02
CA ILE A 102 -10.24 7.46 24.35
C ILE A 102 -9.75 8.12 25.63
N ASP A 103 -9.83 9.45 25.72
CA ASP A 103 -9.37 10.22 26.87
C ASP A 103 -10.11 9.81 28.14
N ARG A 104 -11.43 9.59 28.03
CA ARG A 104 -12.27 9.20 29.16
C ARG A 104 -11.91 7.81 29.69
N ILE A 105 -11.58 6.87 28.81
CA ILE A 105 -11.15 5.52 29.19
C ILE A 105 -9.70 5.52 29.71
N ALA A 106 -8.83 6.37 29.17
CA ALA A 106 -7.42 6.40 29.50
C ALA A 106 -7.16 6.68 31.00
N VAL A 107 -7.97 7.54 31.62
CA VAL A 107 -7.85 7.95 33.03
C VAL A 107 -8.13 6.80 34.02
N ILE A 108 -8.69 5.69 33.56
CA ILE A 108 -9.14 4.61 34.43
C ILE A 108 -8.00 3.61 34.69
N PRO A 109 -7.67 3.32 35.96
CA PRO A 109 -6.55 2.44 36.30
C PRO A 109 -6.82 0.97 35.95
N THR A 110 -8.03 0.48 36.23
CA THR A 110 -8.44 -0.92 35.98
C THR A 110 -9.54 -0.97 34.94
N LYS A 111 -9.23 -1.55 33.77
CA LYS A 111 -10.16 -1.68 32.64
C LYS A 111 -10.72 -3.10 32.57
N SER A 112 -12.02 -3.23 32.33
CA SER A 112 -12.61 -4.53 31.98
C SER A 112 -12.05 -5.02 30.64
N GLU A 113 -12.10 -6.33 30.39
CA GLU A 113 -11.68 -6.88 29.10
C GLU A 113 -12.49 -6.27 27.93
N ASN A 114 -13.80 -6.04 28.14
CA ASN A 114 -14.66 -5.42 27.13
C ASN A 114 -14.24 -3.97 26.86
N LEU A 115 -13.97 -3.19 27.91
CA LEU A 115 -13.53 -1.80 27.78
C LEU A 115 -12.16 -1.71 27.08
N GLN A 116 -11.26 -2.66 27.33
CA GLN A 116 -9.99 -2.73 26.61
C GLN A 116 -10.18 -2.99 25.11
N ARG A 117 -11.07 -3.92 24.73
CA ARG A 117 -11.40 -4.18 23.31
C ARG A 117 -12.03 -2.96 22.64
N LEU A 118 -12.90 -2.23 23.35
CA LEU A 118 -13.49 -0.98 22.86
C LEU A 118 -12.43 0.12 22.69
N LEU A 119 -11.48 0.26 23.62
CA LEU A 119 -10.36 1.19 23.50
C LEU A 119 -9.49 0.88 22.27
N ASP A 120 -9.19 -0.40 22.03
CA ASP A 120 -8.43 -0.82 20.85
C ASP A 120 -9.18 -0.49 19.56
N SER A 121 -10.51 -0.71 19.55
CA SER A 121 -11.39 -0.38 18.43
C SER A 121 -11.46 1.13 18.16
N LEU A 122 -11.56 1.95 19.20
CA LEU A 122 -11.50 3.41 19.12
C LEU A 122 -10.16 3.88 18.53
N GLY A 123 -9.05 3.33 19.03
CA GLY A 123 -7.72 3.66 18.52
C GLY A 123 -7.53 3.27 17.05
N VAL A 124 -8.08 2.11 16.63
CA VAL A 124 -8.09 1.71 15.21
C VAL A 124 -8.94 2.68 14.40
N SER A 125 -10.15 3.01 14.85
CA SER A 125 -11.05 3.93 14.15
C SER A 125 -10.43 5.32 13.98
N LEU A 126 -9.81 5.87 15.04
CA LEU A 126 -9.15 7.17 15.00
C LEU A 126 -7.96 7.17 14.03
N ARG A 127 -7.09 6.15 14.09
CA ARG A 127 -5.99 6.01 13.13
C ARG A 127 -6.50 5.92 11.69
N THR A 128 -7.59 5.19 11.47
CA THR A 128 -8.24 5.04 10.17
C THR A 128 -8.81 6.36 9.67
N LEU A 129 -9.43 7.17 10.54
CA LEU A 129 -9.93 8.50 10.22
C LEU A 129 -8.80 9.43 9.79
N VAL A 130 -7.68 9.42 10.53
CA VAL A 130 -6.50 10.19 10.14
C VAL A 130 -5.93 9.71 8.80
N THR A 131 -5.88 8.40 8.55
CA THR A 131 -5.49 7.87 7.24
C THR A 131 -6.42 8.38 6.14
N PHE A 132 -7.74 8.33 6.35
CA PHE A 132 -8.73 8.83 5.40
C PHE A 132 -8.51 10.32 5.08
N MET A 133 -8.28 11.16 6.09
CA MET A 133 -8.03 12.59 5.89
C MET A 133 -6.70 12.88 5.18
N LEU A 134 -5.70 11.99 5.27
CA LEU A 134 -4.44 12.11 4.52
C LEU A 134 -4.60 11.71 3.06
N VAL A 135 -5.44 10.70 2.79
CA VAL A 135 -5.67 10.16 1.44
C VAL A 135 -6.70 10.98 0.67
N CYS A 136 -7.75 11.47 1.33
CA CYS A 136 -8.77 12.31 0.74
C CYS A 136 -8.50 13.78 1.12
N SER A 137 -8.08 14.59 0.14
CA SER A 137 -7.78 16.01 0.36
C SER A 137 -8.96 16.92 -0.01
N GLY A 138 -9.13 18.00 0.76
CA GLY A 138 -10.06 19.09 0.48
C GLY A 138 -11.55 18.69 0.45
N GLU A 139 -12.28 19.20 -0.53
CA GLU A 139 -13.72 18.98 -0.72
C GLU A 139 -14.10 17.51 -0.95
N SER A 140 -13.12 16.65 -1.26
CA SER A 140 -13.36 15.23 -1.48
C SER A 140 -13.64 14.45 -0.19
N ALA A 141 -13.27 14.98 0.98
CA ALA A 141 -13.36 14.29 2.26
C ALA A 141 -14.73 14.53 2.94
N THR A 142 -15.72 13.71 2.60
CA THR A 142 -17.08 13.80 3.15
C THR A 142 -17.38 12.69 4.18
N PRO A 143 -18.31 12.90 5.12
CA PRO A 143 -18.76 11.86 6.04
C PRO A 143 -19.26 10.58 5.36
N ASP A 144 -19.90 10.70 4.19
CA ASP A 144 -20.38 9.55 3.41
C ASP A 144 -19.23 8.68 2.91
N LYS A 145 -18.18 9.30 2.38
CA LYS A 145 -16.99 8.58 1.92
C LYS A 145 -16.19 8.01 3.10
N TRP A 146 -16.19 8.70 4.24
CA TRP A 146 -15.62 8.15 5.46
C TRP A 146 -16.31 6.83 5.86
N LEU A 147 -17.65 6.76 5.80
CA LEU A 147 -18.37 5.54 6.16
C LEU A 147 -17.95 4.35 5.28
N ILE A 148 -17.79 4.57 3.98
CA ILE A 148 -17.28 3.58 3.04
C ILE A 148 -15.83 3.21 3.37
N PHE A 149 -14.96 4.19 3.60
CA PHE A 149 -13.54 3.96 3.88
C PHE A 149 -13.31 3.21 5.20
N SER A 150 -14.05 3.56 6.25
CA SER A 150 -13.90 2.99 7.60
C SER A 150 -14.23 1.50 7.67
N THR A 151 -15.07 1.02 6.74
CA THR A 151 -15.48 -0.38 6.65
C THR A 151 -14.71 -1.16 5.57
N ALA A 152 -13.98 -0.46 4.69
CA ALA A 152 -13.26 -1.07 3.59
C ALA A 152 -12.06 -1.91 4.05
N ASN A 153 -11.68 -2.87 3.20
CA ASN A 153 -10.43 -3.61 3.38
C ASN A 153 -9.25 -2.72 2.91
N PRO A 154 -8.19 -2.52 3.73
CA PRO A 154 -7.02 -1.75 3.31
C PRO A 154 -6.36 -2.27 2.03
N ILE A 155 -6.36 -3.58 1.80
CA ILE A 155 -5.84 -4.22 0.58
C ILE A 155 -6.65 -3.78 -0.63
N SER A 156 -7.99 -3.75 -0.54
CA SER A 156 -8.84 -3.28 -1.65
C SER A 156 -8.66 -1.79 -1.90
N LEU A 157 -8.46 -0.99 -0.85
CA LEU A 157 -8.18 0.44 -0.99
C LEU A 157 -6.83 0.68 -1.70
N CYS A 158 -5.75 0.00 -1.27
CA CYS A 158 -4.47 0.04 -1.97
C CYS A 158 -4.64 -0.34 -3.44
N LYS A 159 -5.34 -1.44 -3.73
CA LYS A 159 -5.59 -1.89 -5.11
C LYS A 159 -6.28 -0.82 -5.96
N GLN A 160 -7.30 -0.17 -5.42
CA GLN A 160 -8.04 0.90 -6.10
C GLN A 160 -7.13 2.10 -6.42
N HIS A 161 -6.36 2.58 -5.45
CA HIS A 161 -5.44 3.70 -5.64
C HIS A 161 -4.33 3.36 -6.64
N LEU A 162 -3.70 2.18 -6.50
CA LEU A 162 -2.64 1.73 -7.41
C LEU A 162 -3.13 1.62 -8.86
N SER A 163 -4.34 1.10 -9.09
CA SER A 163 -4.90 1.01 -10.45
C SER A 163 -5.11 2.37 -11.14
N ARG A 164 -5.15 3.46 -10.37
CA ARG A 164 -5.28 4.84 -10.85
C ARG A 164 -3.94 5.56 -10.94
N GLY A 165 -2.84 4.91 -10.54
CA GLY A 165 -1.53 5.54 -10.42
C GLY A 165 -1.37 6.43 -9.17
N GLU A 166 -2.32 6.38 -8.23
CA GLU A 166 -2.33 7.13 -6.96
C GLU A 166 -1.39 6.44 -5.94
N VAL A 167 -0.10 6.43 -6.23
CA VAL A 167 0.89 5.65 -5.48
C VAL A 167 1.08 6.17 -4.05
N LYS A 168 1.09 7.49 -3.86
CA LYS A 168 1.33 8.11 -2.55
C LYS A 168 0.23 7.71 -1.56
N GLU A 169 -1.01 7.72 -2.01
CA GLU A 169 -2.20 7.32 -1.27
C GLU A 169 -2.12 5.85 -0.86
N ALA A 170 -1.74 4.97 -1.79
CA ALA A 170 -1.53 3.55 -1.51
C ALA A 170 -0.43 3.31 -0.47
N ILE A 171 0.69 4.04 -0.54
CA ILE A 171 1.77 3.97 0.47
C ILE A 171 1.26 4.38 1.85
N ILE A 172 0.53 5.49 1.95
CA ILE A 172 -0.04 5.98 3.23
C ILE A 172 -0.92 4.90 3.86
N ILE A 173 -1.80 4.27 3.07
CA ILE A 173 -2.69 3.20 3.55
C ILE A 173 -1.87 1.99 3.97
N CYS A 174 -0.93 1.54 3.13
CA CYS A 174 -0.10 0.36 3.39
C CYS A 174 0.70 0.51 4.69
N CYS A 175 1.40 1.63 4.87
CA CYS A 175 2.18 1.88 6.08
C CYS A 175 1.31 1.92 7.35
N ARG A 176 0.18 2.65 7.32
CA ARG A 176 -0.66 2.87 8.51
C ARG A 176 -1.52 1.67 8.87
N HIS A 177 -1.83 0.80 7.91
CA HIS A 177 -2.68 -0.39 8.09
C HIS A 177 -1.92 -1.71 7.90
N ASN A 178 -0.59 -1.67 7.90
CA ASN A 178 0.29 -2.82 7.68
C ASN A 178 -0.11 -4.04 8.53
N ARG A 179 -0.39 -3.85 9.83
CA ARG A 179 -0.77 -4.95 10.73
C ARG A 179 -2.04 -5.68 10.29
N LYS A 180 -3.07 -4.93 9.86
CA LYS A 180 -4.33 -5.49 9.37
C LYS A 180 -4.11 -6.19 8.03
N MET A 181 -3.38 -5.55 7.12
CA MET A 181 -3.00 -6.16 5.84
C MET A 181 -2.28 -7.50 6.05
N LYS A 182 -1.30 -7.55 6.96
CA LYS A 182 -0.55 -8.78 7.26
C LYS A 182 -1.43 -9.96 7.67
N GLY A 183 -2.52 -9.71 8.39
CA GLY A 183 -3.45 -10.76 8.82
C GLY A 183 -4.41 -11.25 7.73
N GLU A 184 -4.64 -10.46 6.67
CA GLU A 184 -5.67 -10.70 5.66
C GLU A 184 -5.09 -10.93 4.25
N LEU A 185 -3.79 -10.70 4.04
CA LEU A 185 -3.15 -10.74 2.73
C LEU A 185 -2.96 -12.18 2.23
N THR A 186 -3.86 -12.65 1.39
CA THR A 186 -3.69 -13.91 0.65
C THR A 186 -2.63 -13.78 -0.44
N GLU A 187 -2.04 -14.90 -0.89
CA GLU A 187 -1.03 -14.86 -1.95
C GLU A 187 -1.57 -14.21 -3.24
N SER A 188 -2.81 -14.51 -3.63
CA SER A 188 -3.44 -13.94 -4.83
C SER A 188 -3.65 -12.43 -4.74
N MET A 189 -4.08 -11.94 -3.57
CA MET A 189 -4.17 -10.50 -3.31
C MET A 189 -2.78 -9.87 -3.33
N ALA A 190 -1.81 -10.54 -2.70
CA ALA A 190 -0.46 -10.05 -2.57
C ALA A 190 0.18 -9.83 -3.94
N VAL A 191 -0.04 -10.80 -4.83
CA VAL A 191 0.38 -10.75 -6.22
C VAL A 191 -0.28 -9.61 -6.97
N SER A 192 -1.60 -9.47 -6.82
CA SER A 192 -2.34 -8.44 -7.54
C SER A 192 -1.84 -7.02 -7.23
N LEU A 193 -1.40 -6.74 -5.99
CA LEU A 193 -0.96 -5.41 -5.58
C LEU A 193 0.37 -4.97 -6.21
N PHE A 194 1.28 -5.88 -6.55
CA PHE A 194 2.51 -5.49 -7.25
C PHE A 194 2.36 -5.48 -8.77
N GLU A 195 1.39 -6.22 -9.32
CA GLU A 195 1.12 -6.32 -10.75
C GLU A 195 0.18 -5.25 -11.30
N ILE A 196 -0.61 -4.60 -10.44
CA ILE A 196 -1.67 -3.67 -10.88
C ILE A 196 -1.16 -2.28 -11.27
N LEU A 197 0.11 -1.96 -11.01
CA LEU A 197 0.66 -0.64 -11.31
C LEU A 197 0.59 -0.35 -12.82
N PRO A 198 -0.07 0.76 -13.23
CA PRO A 198 -0.11 1.19 -14.62
C PRO A 198 1.28 1.48 -15.18
N LEU A 199 1.42 1.37 -16.51
CA LEU A 199 2.68 1.70 -17.20
C LEU A 199 3.04 3.18 -17.09
N SER A 200 2.03 4.06 -16.98
CA SER A 200 2.19 5.50 -16.80
C SER A 200 2.83 5.92 -15.47
N VAL A 201 2.90 5.00 -14.50
CA VAL A 201 3.56 5.28 -13.22
C VAL A 201 5.08 5.33 -13.41
N THR A 202 5.68 6.42 -12.96
CA THR A 202 7.12 6.68 -13.04
C THR A 202 7.93 5.60 -12.32
N VAL A 203 9.19 5.45 -12.72
CA VAL A 203 10.14 4.56 -12.02
C VAL A 203 10.28 4.95 -10.56
N GLY A 204 10.42 6.25 -10.26
CA GLY A 204 10.58 6.74 -8.90
C GLY A 204 9.40 6.41 -7.98
N ASP A 205 8.15 6.56 -8.47
CA ASP A 205 6.99 6.20 -7.67
C ASP A 205 6.80 4.67 -7.57
N THR A 206 7.14 3.93 -8.63
CA THR A 206 7.19 2.45 -8.58
C THR A 206 8.15 1.97 -7.49
N LEU A 207 9.35 2.55 -7.42
CA LEU A 207 10.35 2.23 -6.40
C LEU A 207 9.82 2.52 -4.99
N LYS A 208 9.25 3.70 -4.75
CA LYS A 208 8.67 4.05 -3.43
C LYS A 208 7.56 3.06 -3.01
N TRP A 209 6.72 2.63 -3.94
CA TRP A 209 5.72 1.60 -3.65
C TRP A 209 6.38 0.28 -3.27
N TYR A 210 7.38 -0.16 -4.04
CA TYR A 210 8.07 -1.42 -3.78
C TYR A 210 8.87 -1.40 -2.49
N GLU A 211 9.55 -0.30 -2.16
CA GLU A 211 10.20 -0.10 -0.86
C GLU A 211 9.23 -0.25 0.31
N CYS A 212 8.00 0.25 0.17
CA CYS A 212 6.96 0.10 1.18
C CYS A 212 6.38 -1.32 1.25
N TYR A 213 6.11 -1.93 0.10
CA TYR A 213 5.25 -3.11 0.01
C TYR A 213 6.00 -4.44 -0.09
N VAL A 214 7.15 -4.49 -0.77
CA VAL A 214 7.96 -5.72 -0.92
C VAL A 214 8.39 -6.31 0.43
N PRO A 215 8.79 -5.53 1.45
CA PRO A 215 9.09 -6.08 2.78
C PRO A 215 7.89 -6.82 3.38
N LEU A 216 6.68 -6.26 3.24
CA LEU A 216 5.45 -6.88 3.70
C LEU A 216 5.17 -8.18 2.93
N LEU A 217 5.22 -8.11 1.60
CA LEU A 217 5.00 -9.24 0.70
C LEU A 217 5.89 -10.43 1.05
N LEU A 218 7.21 -10.22 1.10
CA LEU A 218 8.17 -11.31 1.31
C LEU A 218 8.16 -11.83 2.75
N SER A 219 7.74 -11.01 3.73
CA SER A 219 7.58 -11.48 5.12
C SER A 219 6.43 -12.48 5.29
N ILE A 220 5.44 -12.46 4.39
CA ILE A 220 4.24 -13.32 4.43
C ILE A 220 4.37 -14.45 3.39
N HIS A 221 4.73 -14.09 2.17
CA HIS A 221 4.75 -14.96 0.99
C HIS A 221 6.13 -14.97 0.31
N PRO A 222 7.19 -15.50 0.96
CA PRO A 222 8.55 -15.52 0.41
C PRO A 222 8.67 -16.25 -0.93
N GLN A 223 7.80 -17.23 -1.19
CA GLN A 223 7.73 -17.96 -2.46
C GLN A 223 7.43 -17.06 -3.67
N THR A 224 6.87 -15.87 -3.43
CA THR A 224 6.56 -14.91 -4.51
C THR A 224 7.79 -14.21 -5.08
N LEU A 225 8.97 -14.35 -4.48
CA LEU A 225 10.21 -13.68 -4.92
C LEU A 225 10.54 -13.94 -6.39
N LEU A 226 10.37 -15.18 -6.87
CA LEU A 226 10.63 -15.52 -8.27
C LEU A 226 9.65 -14.81 -9.21
N ARG A 227 8.37 -14.71 -8.82
CA ARG A 227 7.35 -14.01 -9.59
C ARG A 227 7.57 -12.50 -9.58
N LEU A 228 7.94 -11.93 -8.42
CA LEU A 228 8.34 -10.53 -8.27
C LEU A 228 9.49 -10.20 -9.21
N THR A 229 10.53 -11.03 -9.24
CA THR A 229 11.71 -10.87 -10.09
C THR A 229 11.33 -10.81 -11.57
N ARG A 230 10.50 -11.75 -12.04
CA ARG A 230 10.02 -11.73 -13.43
C ARG A 230 9.27 -10.45 -13.75
N ARG A 231 8.43 -9.95 -12.84
CA ARG A 231 7.72 -8.68 -13.06
C ARG A 231 8.62 -7.46 -13.05
N ILE A 232 9.67 -7.45 -12.22
CA ILE A 232 10.70 -6.41 -12.24
C ILE A 232 11.37 -6.39 -13.63
N ILE A 233 11.78 -7.56 -14.15
CA ILE A 233 12.34 -7.70 -15.50
C ILE A 233 11.35 -7.21 -16.56
N ASP A 234 10.09 -7.64 -16.52
CA ASP A 234 9.06 -7.21 -17.48
C ASP A 234 8.84 -5.69 -17.44
N LYS A 235 8.84 -5.07 -16.25
CA LYS A 235 8.72 -3.62 -16.10
C LYS A 235 9.95 -2.92 -16.67
N ALA A 236 11.15 -3.41 -16.37
CA ALA A 236 12.40 -2.87 -16.89
C ALA A 236 12.44 -2.91 -18.43
N LYS A 237 12.07 -4.05 -19.05
CA LYS A 237 11.96 -4.15 -20.52
C LYS A 237 10.97 -3.14 -21.11
N ARG A 238 9.83 -2.92 -20.44
CA ARG A 238 8.83 -1.95 -20.91
C ARG A 238 9.30 -0.49 -20.85
N LEU A 239 10.34 -0.18 -20.07
CA LEU A 239 10.94 1.15 -20.07
C LEU A 239 11.58 1.50 -21.41
N GLU A 240 12.02 0.51 -22.19
CA GLU A 240 12.51 0.72 -23.57
C GLU A 240 11.44 1.40 -24.44
N LEU A 241 10.17 1.06 -24.23
CA LEU A 241 9.04 1.61 -24.98
C LEU A 241 8.50 2.91 -24.37
N SER A 242 8.40 2.99 -23.04
CA SER A 242 7.77 4.13 -22.36
C SER A 242 8.73 5.30 -22.10
N GLU A 243 10.03 5.04 -22.03
CA GLU A 243 11.10 5.98 -21.65
C GLU A 243 12.28 5.87 -22.65
N SER A 244 11.97 5.80 -23.95
CA SER A 244 12.96 5.55 -25.01
C SER A 244 14.13 6.55 -25.02
N ASP A 245 13.88 7.80 -24.63
CA ASP A 245 14.89 8.85 -24.55
C ASP A 245 15.95 8.53 -23.48
N ASN A 246 15.49 8.02 -22.33
CA ASN A 246 16.30 7.69 -21.15
C ASN A 246 16.76 6.23 -21.12
N TRP A 247 16.42 5.43 -22.13
CA TRP A 247 16.83 4.03 -22.25
C TRP A 247 18.29 3.92 -22.72
N PRO A 248 19.15 3.03 -22.18
CA PRO A 248 18.90 2.02 -21.14
C PRO A 248 19.16 2.50 -19.71
N ASP A 249 19.64 3.73 -19.51
CA ASP A 249 20.04 4.33 -18.23
C ASP A 249 18.96 4.17 -17.15
N ILE A 250 17.71 4.49 -17.49
CA ILE A 250 16.58 4.39 -16.56
C ILE A 250 16.31 2.94 -16.11
N GLY A 251 16.60 1.96 -16.98
CA GLY A 251 16.50 0.54 -16.66
C GLY A 251 17.58 0.09 -15.68
N VAL A 252 18.82 0.58 -15.85
CA VAL A 252 19.93 0.33 -14.93
C VAL A 252 19.62 0.87 -13.54
N ILE A 253 19.13 2.12 -13.45
CA ILE A 253 18.75 2.75 -12.18
C ILE A 253 17.66 1.92 -11.49
N PHE A 254 16.57 1.61 -12.20
CA PHE A 254 15.45 0.85 -11.64
C PHE A 254 15.89 -0.52 -11.10
N LEU A 255 16.67 -1.27 -11.86
CA LEU A 255 17.11 -2.60 -11.44
C LEU A 255 18.12 -2.56 -10.30
N THR A 256 19.04 -1.60 -10.29
CA THR A 256 20.04 -1.44 -9.23
C THR A 256 19.38 -1.11 -7.89
N ASP A 257 18.40 -0.20 -7.88
CA ASP A 257 17.64 0.15 -6.69
C ASP A 257 16.82 -1.05 -6.19
N MET A 258 16.22 -1.83 -7.10
CA MET A 258 15.50 -3.05 -6.75
C MET A 258 16.40 -4.15 -6.19
N ILE A 259 17.60 -4.33 -6.74
CA ILE A 259 18.61 -5.25 -6.21
C ILE A 259 18.99 -4.81 -4.80
N SER A 260 19.30 -3.53 -4.60
CA SER A 260 19.64 -2.96 -3.29
C SER A 260 18.52 -3.19 -2.25
N LEU A 261 17.26 -2.98 -2.63
CA LEU A 261 16.11 -3.27 -1.77
C LEU A 261 16.04 -4.76 -1.38
N LEU A 262 16.15 -5.66 -2.36
CA LEU A 262 16.07 -7.11 -2.11
C LEU A 262 17.25 -7.60 -1.27
N GLU A 263 18.46 -7.10 -1.52
CA GLU A 263 19.65 -7.44 -0.74
C GLU A 263 19.52 -7.03 0.72
N LYS A 264 19.06 -5.79 0.97
CA LYS A 264 18.76 -5.31 2.33
C LYS A 264 17.78 -6.24 3.03
N LEU A 265 16.67 -6.59 2.39
CA LEU A 265 15.65 -7.46 2.98
C LEU A 265 16.17 -8.86 3.29
N LEU A 266 16.99 -9.41 2.41
CA LEU A 266 17.54 -10.75 2.56
C LEU A 266 18.70 -10.79 3.58
N SER A 267 19.40 -9.68 3.79
CA SER A 267 20.45 -9.57 4.82
C SER A 267 19.91 -9.49 6.25
N LEU A 268 18.65 -9.11 6.44
CA LEU A 268 18.04 -8.90 7.75
C LEU A 268 17.56 -10.19 8.44
N ASP A 269 17.52 -11.33 7.73
CA ASP A 269 16.85 -12.56 8.20
C ASP A 269 17.77 -13.79 8.23
N ASP A 270 19.05 -13.62 8.57
CA ASP A 270 20.07 -14.69 8.57
C ASP A 270 19.79 -15.83 9.58
N SER A 271 18.90 -15.60 10.55
CA SER A 271 18.55 -16.59 11.58
C SER A 271 17.30 -17.44 11.28
N SER A 272 16.51 -17.09 10.24
CA SER A 272 15.30 -17.86 9.91
C SER A 272 15.60 -18.93 8.83
N PRO A 273 15.05 -20.14 8.92
CA PRO A 273 15.21 -21.16 7.86
C PRO A 273 14.79 -20.67 6.46
N LYS A 274 13.89 -19.68 6.42
CA LYS A 274 13.40 -19.04 5.18
C LYS A 274 14.41 -18.03 4.63
N GLY A 275 15.01 -17.20 5.49
CA GLY A 275 16.07 -16.27 5.11
C GLY A 275 17.34 -16.99 4.66
N VAL A 276 17.70 -18.10 5.31
CA VAL A 276 18.83 -18.95 4.92
C VAL A 276 18.62 -19.58 3.53
N ALA A 277 17.43 -20.09 3.20
CA ALA A 277 17.14 -20.66 1.88
C ALA A 277 17.20 -19.59 0.76
N LEU A 278 16.70 -18.38 1.03
CA LEU A 278 16.76 -17.27 0.09
C LEU A 278 18.19 -16.70 -0.04
N ASN A 279 19.00 -16.72 1.03
CA ASN A 279 20.40 -16.28 1.03
C ASN A 279 21.33 -17.29 0.36
N GLN A 280 21.18 -18.59 0.61
CA GLN A 280 21.97 -19.64 -0.06
C GLN A 280 21.70 -19.66 -1.57
N GLY A 281 20.46 -19.35 -1.98
CA GLY A 281 20.09 -19.22 -3.38
C GLY A 281 20.81 -18.08 -4.10
N LYS A 282 21.29 -17.02 -3.43
CA LYS A 282 21.91 -15.84 -4.06
C LYS A 282 23.15 -16.15 -4.90
N TYR A 283 23.85 -17.24 -4.59
CA TYR A 283 25.08 -17.63 -5.29
C TYR A 283 24.82 -18.55 -6.48
N LEU A 284 23.58 -19.01 -6.69
CA LEU A 284 23.22 -19.81 -7.86
C LEU A 284 23.08 -18.91 -9.09
N PRO A 285 23.56 -19.32 -10.27
CA PRO A 285 23.47 -18.52 -11.51
C PRO A 285 22.04 -18.06 -11.83
N ASP A 286 21.04 -18.93 -11.62
CA ASP A 286 19.63 -18.65 -11.90
C ASP A 286 18.87 -18.06 -10.70
N SER A 287 19.57 -17.56 -9.69
CA SER A 287 18.92 -16.95 -8.53
C SER A 287 18.12 -15.72 -8.92
N PRO A 288 17.02 -15.40 -8.19
CA PRO A 288 16.24 -14.20 -8.44
C PRO A 288 17.08 -12.91 -8.56
N ILE A 289 18.07 -12.74 -7.68
CA ILE A 289 18.95 -11.56 -7.70
C ILE A 289 19.93 -11.61 -8.88
N ASN A 290 20.50 -12.78 -9.18
CA ASN A 290 21.44 -12.89 -10.31
C ASN A 290 20.75 -12.72 -11.66
N GLN A 291 19.47 -13.08 -11.79
CA GLN A 291 18.68 -12.73 -12.97
C GLN A 291 18.60 -11.20 -13.17
N LEU A 292 18.40 -10.44 -12.09
CA LEU A 292 18.39 -8.98 -12.16
C LEU A 292 19.79 -8.42 -12.48
N ARG A 293 20.84 -8.93 -11.83
CA ARG A 293 22.23 -8.51 -12.11
C ARG A 293 22.67 -8.81 -13.53
N ASN A 294 22.28 -9.96 -14.09
CA ASN A 294 22.55 -10.31 -15.48
C ASN A 294 21.86 -9.32 -16.44
N MET A 295 20.62 -8.92 -16.14
CA MET A 295 19.95 -7.88 -16.91
C MET A 295 20.66 -6.53 -16.79
N VAL A 296 21.10 -6.12 -15.60
CA VAL A 296 21.89 -4.89 -15.40
C VAL A 296 23.17 -4.93 -16.24
N ALA A 297 23.94 -6.02 -16.18
CA ALA A 297 25.16 -6.18 -16.96
C ALA A 297 24.89 -6.04 -18.47
N LYS A 298 23.79 -6.63 -18.97
CA LYS A 298 23.39 -6.47 -20.38
C LYS A 298 22.99 -5.03 -20.72
N LEU A 299 22.31 -4.32 -19.82
CA LEU A 299 21.94 -2.92 -20.02
C LEU A 299 23.15 -1.98 -20.00
N GLU A 300 24.16 -2.26 -19.18
CA GLU A 300 25.43 -1.52 -19.18
C GLU A 300 26.18 -1.69 -20.51
N LYS A 301 26.06 -2.85 -21.15
CA LYS A 301 26.62 -3.07 -22.49
C LYS A 301 25.82 -2.33 -23.57
N LEU A 302 24.49 -2.31 -23.47
CA LEU A 302 23.65 -1.47 -24.33
C LEU A 302 23.93 0.02 -24.14
N TYR A 303 24.26 0.45 -22.93
CA TYR A 303 24.66 1.82 -22.63
C TYR A 303 25.91 2.21 -23.44
N ILE A 304 26.94 1.34 -23.45
CA ILE A 304 28.16 1.54 -24.25
C ILE A 304 27.81 1.66 -25.74
N LEU A 305 26.98 0.75 -26.26
CA LEU A 305 26.57 0.77 -27.67
C LEU A 305 25.83 2.06 -28.04
N LYS A 306 24.90 2.52 -27.21
CA LYS A 306 24.12 3.76 -27.45
C LYS A 306 25.00 5.01 -27.33
N HIS A 307 25.72 5.18 -26.23
CA HIS A 307 26.40 6.45 -25.93
C HIS A 307 27.78 6.57 -26.57
N ASN A 308 28.54 5.48 -26.70
CA ASN A 308 29.88 5.55 -27.29
C ASN A 308 29.87 5.34 -28.81
N HIS A 309 28.88 4.61 -29.34
CA HIS A 309 28.85 4.23 -30.76
C HIS A 309 27.56 4.65 -31.50
N SER A 310 26.60 5.29 -30.83
CA SER A 310 25.30 5.69 -31.42
C SER A 310 24.49 4.53 -32.02
N ILE A 311 24.70 3.31 -31.52
CA ILE A 311 24.01 2.11 -32.00
C ILE A 311 22.75 1.90 -31.16
N LEU A 312 21.61 1.72 -31.84
CA LEU A 312 20.33 1.42 -31.22
C LEU A 312 19.91 -0.01 -31.57
N VAL A 313 19.89 -0.89 -30.56
CA VAL A 313 19.44 -2.28 -30.67
C VAL A 313 18.46 -2.56 -29.55
N SER A 314 17.38 -3.27 -29.85
CA SER A 314 16.38 -3.61 -28.83
C SER A 314 16.97 -4.54 -27.77
N TYR A 315 16.50 -4.44 -26.52
CA TYR A 315 16.98 -5.32 -25.46
C TYR A 315 16.78 -6.79 -25.79
N ASP A 316 15.63 -7.17 -26.36
CA ASP A 316 15.35 -8.57 -26.66
C ASP A 316 16.25 -9.10 -27.79
N THR A 317 16.50 -8.31 -28.84
CA THR A 317 17.48 -8.68 -29.88
C THR A 317 18.86 -8.89 -29.27
N PHE A 318 19.32 -7.91 -28.48
CA PHE A 318 20.62 -7.94 -27.84
C PHE A 318 20.76 -9.11 -26.87
N ALA A 319 19.81 -9.28 -25.95
CA ALA A 319 19.90 -10.24 -24.86
C ALA A 319 19.81 -11.69 -25.33
N ASN A 320 19.15 -11.95 -26.46
CA ASN A 320 19.06 -13.28 -27.07
C ASN A 320 20.34 -13.69 -27.81
N GLN A 321 21.22 -12.76 -28.14
CA GLN A 321 22.46 -13.04 -28.86
C GLN A 321 23.71 -12.79 -28.01
N TYR A 322 23.60 -11.91 -27.02
CA TYR A 322 24.68 -11.53 -26.11
C TYR A 322 24.70 -12.41 -24.86
N GLY A 323 25.87 -13.02 -24.59
CA GLY A 323 26.11 -13.84 -23.40
C GLY A 323 25.51 -15.25 -23.48
N VAL A 324 25.10 -15.70 -24.68
CA VAL A 324 24.68 -17.08 -24.91
C VAL A 324 25.90 -17.98 -25.10
N LYS A 325 25.78 -19.26 -24.73
CA LYS A 325 26.87 -20.24 -24.91
C LYS A 325 27.18 -20.50 -26.39
N ASN A 326 26.27 -20.15 -27.30
CA ASN A 326 26.42 -20.35 -28.72
C ASN A 326 27.26 -19.23 -29.35
N LEU A 327 28.39 -19.60 -29.96
CA LEU A 327 29.27 -18.65 -30.63
C LEU A 327 28.62 -18.05 -31.89
N GLU A 328 27.76 -18.81 -32.58
CA GLU A 328 27.10 -18.36 -33.81
C GLU A 328 26.16 -17.16 -33.56
N GLU A 329 25.46 -17.15 -32.42
CA GLU A 329 24.57 -16.04 -32.04
C GLU A 329 25.36 -14.77 -31.74
N PHE A 330 26.52 -14.90 -31.09
CA PHE A 330 27.40 -13.77 -30.88
C PHE A 330 28.00 -13.24 -32.19
N VAL A 331 28.38 -14.14 -33.11
CA VAL A 331 28.82 -13.75 -34.46
C VAL A 331 27.73 -12.98 -35.21
N GLN A 332 26.48 -13.45 -35.16
CA GLN A 332 25.34 -12.73 -35.75
C GLN A 332 25.14 -11.33 -35.15
N LEU A 333 25.28 -11.19 -33.83
CA LEU A 333 25.23 -9.89 -33.17
C LEU A 333 26.37 -9.00 -33.66
N THR A 334 27.60 -9.48 -33.72
CA THR A 334 28.74 -8.68 -34.18
C THR A 334 28.58 -8.22 -35.63
N SER A 335 28.08 -9.08 -36.52
CA SER A 335 27.79 -8.69 -37.90
C SER A 335 26.73 -7.59 -37.97
N LEU A 336 25.64 -7.72 -37.20
CA LEU A 336 24.61 -6.68 -37.11
C LEU A 336 25.19 -5.35 -36.60
N LEU A 337 26.06 -5.38 -35.59
CA LEU A 337 26.68 -4.17 -35.05
C LEU A 337 27.62 -3.51 -36.07
N PHE A 338 28.40 -4.29 -36.82
CA PHE A 338 29.29 -3.75 -37.85
C PHE A 338 28.54 -3.19 -39.07
N GLU A 339 27.35 -3.73 -39.40
CA GLU A 339 26.49 -3.15 -40.44
C GLU A 339 25.92 -1.77 -40.06
N ILE A 340 25.72 -1.51 -38.76
CA ILE A 340 25.15 -0.25 -38.27
C ILE A 340 26.21 0.86 -38.16
N VAL A 341 27.45 0.51 -37.85
CA VAL A 341 28.52 1.48 -37.55
C VAL A 341 29.28 1.88 -38.82
N PRO A 342 29.59 3.18 -39.02
CA PRO A 342 30.48 3.61 -40.09
C PRO A 342 31.84 2.92 -40.02
N VAL A 343 32.51 2.71 -41.17
CA VAL A 343 33.77 1.97 -41.25
C VAL A 343 34.84 2.52 -40.28
N GLU A 344 34.84 3.82 -40.07
CA GLU A 344 35.77 4.52 -39.17
C GLU A 344 35.54 4.17 -37.69
N GLY A 345 34.31 3.80 -37.31
CA GLY A 345 33.92 3.44 -35.96
C GLY A 345 34.14 1.97 -35.60
N ILE A 346 34.35 1.09 -36.58
CA ILE A 346 34.50 -0.37 -36.38
C ILE A 346 35.68 -0.68 -35.46
N SER A 347 36.82 0.00 -35.64
CA SER A 347 38.00 -0.24 -34.79
C SER A 347 37.76 0.11 -33.32
N SER A 348 37.01 1.19 -33.05
CA SER A 348 36.64 1.56 -31.67
C SER A 348 35.65 0.53 -31.09
N LEU A 349 34.64 0.13 -31.88
CA LEU A 349 33.65 -0.86 -31.45
C LEU A 349 34.31 -2.22 -31.13
N ILE A 350 35.30 -2.65 -31.91
CA ILE A 350 36.05 -3.87 -31.61
C ILE A 350 36.72 -3.77 -30.24
N LYS A 351 37.43 -2.67 -29.99
CA LYS A 351 38.19 -2.47 -28.75
C LYS A 351 37.29 -2.29 -27.52
N ASP A 352 36.21 -1.54 -27.66
CA ASP A 352 35.36 -1.13 -26.54
C ASP A 352 34.28 -2.17 -26.20
N PHE A 353 33.92 -3.04 -27.16
CA PHE A 353 32.80 -3.97 -27.03
C PHE A 353 33.15 -5.43 -27.36
N VAL A 354 33.73 -5.72 -28.54
CA VAL A 354 33.95 -7.10 -29.00
C VAL A 354 35.10 -7.80 -28.26
N GLU A 355 36.23 -7.11 -28.10
CA GLU A 355 37.41 -7.62 -27.40
C GLU A 355 37.11 -7.95 -25.93
N PRO A 356 36.49 -7.05 -25.13
CA PRO A 356 36.09 -7.37 -23.77
C PRO A 356 35.19 -8.62 -23.67
N TYR A 357 34.26 -8.80 -24.61
CA TYR A 357 33.40 -9.98 -24.63
C TYR A 357 34.18 -11.26 -24.93
N CYS A 358 35.05 -11.25 -25.94
CA CYS A 358 35.87 -12.41 -26.28
C CYS A 358 36.80 -12.82 -25.13
N VAL A 359 37.37 -11.84 -24.42
CA VAL A 359 38.19 -12.09 -23.22
C VAL A 359 37.35 -12.69 -22.10
N GLU A 360 36.17 -12.12 -21.79
CA GLU A 360 35.28 -12.59 -20.72
C GLU A 360 34.79 -14.04 -20.96
N HIS A 361 34.59 -14.41 -22.23
CA HIS A 361 34.04 -15.72 -22.62
C HIS A 361 35.06 -16.69 -23.25
N TYR A 362 36.35 -16.39 -23.18
CA TYR A 362 37.44 -17.22 -23.74
C TYR A 362 37.21 -17.58 -25.22
N ARG A 363 36.83 -16.60 -26.04
CA ARG A 363 36.59 -16.75 -27.49
C ARG A 363 37.74 -16.16 -28.30
N ASP A 364 37.97 -16.74 -29.47
CA ASP A 364 38.94 -16.22 -30.44
C ASP A 364 38.34 -15.03 -31.19
N ILE A 365 38.95 -13.85 -31.00
CA ILE A 365 38.53 -12.61 -31.64
C ILE A 365 38.76 -12.64 -33.15
N ASP A 366 39.84 -13.27 -33.61
CA ASP A 366 40.19 -13.34 -35.03
C ASP A 366 39.16 -14.18 -35.78
N TYR A 367 38.69 -15.27 -35.16
CA TYR A 367 37.58 -16.06 -35.69
C TYR A 367 36.31 -15.21 -35.82
N VAL A 368 35.89 -14.51 -34.77
CA VAL A 368 34.66 -13.70 -34.78
C VAL A 368 34.72 -12.61 -35.86
N ILE A 369 35.84 -11.90 -35.98
CA ILE A 369 36.03 -10.86 -36.99
C ILE A 369 36.08 -11.46 -38.40
N SER A 370 36.73 -12.62 -38.58
CA SER A 370 36.85 -13.27 -39.90
C SER A 370 35.51 -13.66 -40.50
N GLN A 371 34.50 -13.98 -39.68
CA GLN A 371 33.15 -14.33 -40.14
C GLN A 371 32.37 -13.14 -40.71
N TYR A 372 32.82 -11.91 -40.47
CA TYR A 372 32.21 -10.71 -41.06
C TYR A 372 32.87 -10.28 -42.38
N ILE A 373 34.14 -10.62 -42.58
CA ILE A 373 34.93 -10.18 -43.75
C ILE A 373 34.67 -11.06 -44.99
N ILE A 374 34.06 -12.25 -44.79
CA ILE A 374 33.64 -13.19 -45.84
C ILE A 374 32.21 -12.85 -46.27
#